data_AF-A0A2P4QAQ0-F1
#
_entry.id   AF-A0A2P4QAQ0-F1
#
_cell.length_a   1.000
_cell.length_b   1.000
_cell.length_c   1.000
_cell.angle_alpha   90.00
_cell.angle_beta   90.00
_cell.angle_gamma   90.00
#
_symmetry.space_group_name_H-M   'P 1'
#
loop_
_entity.id
_entity.type
_entity.pdbx_description
1 polymer ?
#
loop_
_entity_poly.entity_id
_entity_poly.type
_entity_poly.pdbx_seq_one_letter_code
_entity_poly.pdbx_strand_id
1 'polypeptide(L)'
;MSSKNYSGQTQEEAYEALCSVEEEIKRTAEFNPDPLPGKFLVEPLSVLTNKPSSSWTKNDVMPVVKLLSGRIVVDGVGENLEGAQLYAGISEKLAEYLCEHPDIHAIMDLVYVVADLSTIKAAIPVHQYPPSGNPATPVVPLMGTTHTWVFQGQEGLKRAQHFIGWLQDRIPGIRSMVFVSPNPAVYY
;
A
#
# COMPACT_ATOMS: atom_id res chain seq x y z
N MET A 1 -29.88 -46.01 -7.48
CA MET A 1 -29.43 -44.66 -7.87
C MET A 1 -29.01 -43.94 -6.60
N SER A 2 -27.71 -43.89 -6.31
CA SER A 2 -27.17 -43.18 -5.14
C SER A 2 -26.67 -41.82 -5.62
N SER A 3 -27.43 -40.78 -5.30
CA SER A 3 -27.03 -39.38 -5.50
C SER A 3 -25.90 -39.08 -4.54
N LYS A 4 -24.67 -38.99 -5.03
CA LYS A 4 -23.56 -38.48 -4.23
C LYS A 4 -23.66 -36.96 -4.19
N ASN A 5 -24.09 -36.45 -3.03
CA ASN A 5 -23.99 -35.03 -2.67
C ASN A 5 -22.50 -34.65 -2.57
N TYR A 6 -21.95 -34.11 -3.66
CA TYR A 6 -20.56 -33.61 -3.72
C TYR A 6 -20.46 -32.07 -3.65
N SER A 7 -21.57 -31.36 -3.41
CA SER A 7 -21.60 -29.89 -3.54
C SER A 7 -21.34 -29.11 -2.24
N GLY A 8 -21.50 -29.74 -1.07
CA GLY A 8 -21.38 -29.03 0.22
C GLY A 8 -19.92 -28.90 0.71
N GLN A 9 -19.14 -29.97 0.57
CA GLN A 9 -17.79 -30.06 1.13
C GLN A 9 -16.80 -29.10 0.45
N THR A 10 -16.91 -28.93 -0.86
CA THR A 10 -16.07 -28.01 -1.64
C THR A 10 -16.44 -26.54 -1.47
N GLN A 11 -17.70 -26.22 -1.17
CA GLN A 11 -18.11 -24.85 -0.86
C GLN A 11 -17.66 -24.41 0.53
N GLU A 12 -17.72 -25.30 1.51
CA GLU A 12 -17.30 -25.03 2.88
C GLU A 12 -15.76 -24.93 2.96
N GLU A 13 -15.02 -25.81 2.27
CA GLU A 13 -13.57 -25.68 2.10
C GLU A 13 -13.16 -24.40 1.37
N ALA A 14 -13.91 -24.00 0.32
CA ALA A 14 -13.66 -22.74 -0.38
C ALA A 14 -13.97 -21.51 0.48
N TYR A 15 -15.02 -21.58 1.31
CA TYR A 15 -15.39 -20.51 2.24
C TYR A 15 -14.38 -20.39 3.38
N GLU A 16 -13.97 -21.50 3.99
CA GLU A 16 -12.93 -21.50 5.02
C GLU A 16 -11.57 -21.04 4.46
N ALA A 17 -11.21 -21.44 3.24
CA ALA A 17 -10.02 -20.93 2.56
C ALA A 17 -10.12 -19.41 2.30
N LEU A 18 -11.30 -18.91 1.92
CA LEU A 18 -11.55 -17.47 1.75
C LEU A 18 -11.41 -16.73 3.09
N CYS A 19 -12.03 -17.22 4.16
CA CYS A 19 -11.93 -16.62 5.49
C CYS A 19 -10.49 -16.67 6.03
N SER A 20 -9.77 -17.77 5.82
CA SER A 20 -8.34 -17.90 6.15
C SER A 20 -7.50 -16.86 5.40
N VAL A 21 -7.76 -16.67 4.11
CA VAL A 21 -7.07 -15.65 3.29
C VAL A 21 -7.44 -14.24 3.75
N GLU A 22 -8.69 -13.95 4.06
CA GLU A 22 -9.14 -12.64 4.58
C GLU A 22 -8.53 -12.33 5.96
N GLU A 23 -8.42 -13.32 6.85
CA GLU A 23 -7.74 -13.15 8.13
C GLU A 23 -6.23 -12.97 7.98
N GLU A 24 -5.58 -13.71 7.06
CA GLU A 24 -4.16 -13.52 6.73
C GLU A 24 -3.91 -12.15 6.09
N ILE A 25 -4.81 -11.68 5.22
CA ILE A 25 -4.82 -10.33 4.62
C ILE A 25 -4.93 -9.25 5.69
N LYS A 26 -5.90 -9.39 6.62
CA LYS A 26 -6.06 -8.43 7.72
C LYS A 26 -4.83 -8.36 8.64
N ARG A 27 -4.14 -9.49 8.81
CA ARG A 27 -2.93 -9.58 9.65
C ARG A 27 -1.66 -9.10 8.93
N THR A 28 -1.58 -9.25 7.61
CA THR A 28 -0.44 -8.78 6.80
C THR A 28 -0.54 -7.31 6.44
N ALA A 29 -1.75 -6.75 6.34
CA ALA A 29 -2.01 -5.32 6.12
C ALA A 29 -1.82 -4.45 7.38
N GLU A 30 -1.19 -4.97 8.44
CA GLU A 30 -0.78 -4.16 9.58
C GLU A 30 0.17 -3.05 9.12
N PHE A 31 -0.15 -1.82 9.52
CA PHE A 31 0.60 -0.63 9.11
C PHE A 31 2.07 -0.74 9.50
N ASN A 32 2.96 -0.70 8.50
CA ASN A 32 4.41 -0.76 8.67
C ASN A 32 5.09 0.50 8.07
N PRO A 33 5.40 1.50 8.90
CA PRO A 33 6.02 2.74 8.43
C PRO A 33 7.46 2.56 7.94
N ASP A 34 8.08 1.41 8.18
CA ASP A 34 9.47 1.20 7.79
C ASP A 34 9.57 1.05 6.26
N PRO A 35 10.50 1.75 5.60
CA PRO A 35 10.78 1.56 4.17
C PRO A 35 11.17 0.12 3.89
N LEU A 36 10.73 -0.45 2.77
CA LEU A 36 11.19 -1.76 2.29
C LEU A 36 12.56 -1.63 1.63
N PRO A 37 13.64 -2.22 2.18
CA PRO A 37 14.91 -2.28 1.50
C PRO A 37 14.75 -2.99 0.15
N GLY A 38 15.03 -2.28 -0.94
CA GLY A 38 14.87 -2.79 -2.30
C GLY A 38 15.56 -4.13 -2.53
N LYS A 39 16.71 -4.39 -1.89
CA LYS A 39 17.43 -5.68 -1.99
C LYS A 39 16.57 -6.91 -1.67
N PHE A 40 15.54 -6.79 -0.83
CA PHE A 40 14.63 -7.90 -0.52
C PHE A 40 13.65 -8.23 -1.65
N LEU A 41 13.53 -7.36 -2.64
CA LEU A 41 12.66 -7.57 -3.79
C LEU A 41 13.34 -8.32 -4.93
N VAL A 42 14.68 -8.42 -4.96
CA VAL A 42 15.41 -8.97 -6.12
C VAL A 42 14.97 -10.39 -6.47
N GLU A 43 14.99 -11.31 -5.49
CA GLU A 43 14.62 -12.70 -5.69
C GLU A 43 13.14 -12.87 -6.09
N PRO A 44 12.14 -12.33 -5.35
CA PRO A 44 10.74 -12.53 -5.74
C PRO A 44 10.38 -11.83 -7.05
N LEU A 45 11.02 -10.69 -7.38
CA LEU A 45 10.80 -10.03 -8.66
C LEU A 45 11.40 -10.79 -9.83
N SER A 46 12.50 -11.54 -9.62
CA SER A 46 13.10 -12.35 -10.68
C SER A 46 12.11 -13.37 -11.28
N VAL A 47 11.22 -13.93 -10.45
CA VAL A 47 10.17 -14.86 -10.87
C VAL A 47 9.18 -14.17 -11.81
N LEU A 48 8.79 -12.94 -11.48
CA LEU A 48 7.86 -12.14 -12.28
C LEU A 48 8.49 -11.65 -13.58
N THR A 49 9.76 -11.23 -13.56
CA THR A 49 10.46 -10.73 -14.75
C THR A 49 10.77 -11.81 -15.77
N ASN A 50 10.86 -13.08 -15.35
CA ASN A 50 11.18 -14.21 -16.23
C ASN A 50 9.99 -14.70 -17.08
N LYS A 51 8.80 -14.10 -16.94
CA LYS A 51 7.61 -14.46 -17.73
C LYS A 51 6.70 -13.25 -18.00
N PRO A 52 5.90 -13.27 -19.07
CA PRO A 52 4.97 -12.19 -19.35
C PRO A 52 3.92 -12.04 -18.23
N SER A 53 3.46 -10.81 -17.99
CA SER A 53 2.47 -10.49 -16.94
C SER A 53 1.15 -11.20 -17.12
N SER A 54 0.75 -11.48 -18.37
CA SER A 54 -0.43 -12.29 -18.69
C SER A 54 -0.37 -13.73 -18.18
N SER A 55 0.81 -14.20 -17.78
CA SER A 55 1.04 -15.56 -17.25
C SER A 55 1.37 -15.55 -15.76
N TRP A 56 1.23 -14.40 -15.09
CA TRP A 56 1.39 -14.32 -13.65
C TRP A 56 0.21 -14.99 -12.94
N THR A 57 0.53 -15.80 -11.94
CA THR A 57 -0.45 -16.42 -11.04
C THR A 57 -0.40 -15.73 -9.68
N LYS A 58 -1.43 -15.94 -8.86
CA LYS A 58 -1.47 -15.46 -7.48
C LYS A 58 -0.23 -15.89 -6.70
N ASN A 59 0.26 -17.11 -6.92
CA ASN A 59 1.45 -17.63 -6.24
C ASN A 59 2.76 -16.93 -6.65
N ASP A 60 2.82 -16.37 -7.86
CA ASP A 60 3.99 -15.61 -8.30
C ASP A 60 4.01 -14.20 -7.70
N VAL A 61 2.83 -13.58 -7.58
CA VAL A 61 2.68 -12.19 -7.13
C VAL A 61 2.69 -12.07 -5.61
N MET A 62 2.13 -13.06 -4.91
CA MET A 62 1.95 -13.01 -3.45
C MET A 62 3.25 -12.79 -2.65
N PRO A 63 4.42 -13.37 -3.01
CA PRO A 63 5.68 -13.08 -2.32
C PRO A 63 6.05 -11.58 -2.34
N VAL A 64 5.83 -10.91 -3.48
CA VAL A 64 6.09 -9.47 -3.63
C VAL A 64 5.08 -8.67 -2.81
N VAL A 65 3.79 -9.00 -2.91
CA VAL A 65 2.72 -8.32 -2.16
C VAL A 65 2.93 -8.43 -0.66
N LYS A 66 3.31 -9.60 -0.15
CA LYS A 66 3.60 -9.79 1.28
C LYS A 66 4.75 -8.92 1.79
N LEU A 67 5.77 -8.68 0.97
CA LEU A 67 6.87 -7.78 1.33
C LEU A 67 6.46 -6.31 1.32
N LEU A 68 5.63 -5.92 0.36
CA LEU A 68 5.12 -4.55 0.18
C LEU A 68 3.95 -4.23 1.11
N SER A 69 3.28 -5.26 1.64
CA SER A 69 2.13 -5.13 2.52
C SER A 69 2.44 -4.24 3.72
N GLY A 70 1.57 -3.26 3.94
CA GLY A 70 1.75 -2.28 5.00
C GLY A 70 2.96 -1.35 4.84
N ARG A 71 3.79 -1.46 3.79
CA ARG A 71 4.98 -0.61 3.59
C ARG A 71 4.59 0.71 2.93
N ILE A 72 5.20 1.79 3.38
CA ILE A 72 4.92 3.13 2.83
C ILE A 72 5.73 3.45 1.58
N VAL A 73 6.88 2.78 1.38
CA VAL A 73 7.83 3.07 0.30
C VAL A 73 8.81 1.92 0.12
N VAL A 74 9.35 1.77 -1.08
CA VAL A 74 10.56 0.97 -1.36
C VAL A 74 11.77 1.89 -1.31
N ASP A 75 12.73 1.58 -0.43
CA ASP A 75 14.02 2.25 -0.37
C ASP A 75 14.94 1.70 -1.46
N GLY A 76 15.45 2.58 -2.31
CA GLY A 76 16.40 2.31 -3.39
C GLY A 76 17.78 2.92 -3.17
N VAL A 77 18.08 3.43 -1.98
CA VAL A 77 19.38 4.05 -1.68
C VAL A 77 20.47 2.98 -1.56
N GLY A 78 21.62 3.23 -2.18
CA GLY A 78 22.84 2.42 -2.00
C GLY A 78 22.68 0.97 -2.46
N GLU A 79 22.90 0.01 -1.54
CA GLU A 79 22.79 -1.43 -1.84
C GLU A 79 21.37 -1.88 -2.22
N ASN A 80 20.37 -1.02 -2.02
CA ASN A 80 18.98 -1.32 -2.34
C ASN A 80 18.58 -0.97 -3.79
N LEU A 81 19.47 -0.31 -4.54
CA LEU A 81 19.17 0.25 -5.86
C LEU A 81 18.67 -0.79 -6.87
N GLU A 82 19.32 -1.95 -6.94
CA GLU A 82 19.00 -2.99 -7.92
C GLU A 82 17.54 -3.45 -7.78
N GLY A 83 17.13 -3.82 -6.56
CA GLY A 83 15.77 -4.29 -6.34
C GLY A 83 14.72 -3.19 -6.48
N ALA A 84 15.05 -1.94 -6.16
CA ALA A 84 14.19 -0.79 -6.41
C ALA A 84 13.98 -0.53 -7.92
N GLN A 85 15.03 -0.69 -8.73
CA GLN A 85 14.94 -0.58 -10.19
C GLN A 85 14.13 -1.72 -10.81
N LEU A 86 14.34 -2.96 -10.34
CA LEU A 86 13.52 -4.10 -10.76
C LEU A 86 12.03 -3.85 -10.45
N TYR A 87 11.76 -3.35 -9.24
CA TYR A 87 10.40 -3.03 -8.83
C TYR A 87 9.78 -1.94 -9.69
N ALA A 88 10.48 -0.83 -9.90
CA ALA A 88 10.03 0.26 -10.76
C ALA A 88 9.74 -0.24 -12.19
N GLY A 89 10.58 -1.12 -12.73
CA GLY A 89 10.43 -1.71 -14.06
C GLY A 89 9.20 -2.62 -14.24
N ILE A 90 8.65 -3.17 -13.16
CA ILE A 90 7.43 -4.00 -13.21
C ILE A 90 6.18 -3.31 -12.63
N SER A 91 6.33 -2.13 -12.04
CA SER A 91 5.30 -1.47 -11.23
C SER A 91 3.98 -1.25 -11.98
N GLU A 92 4.03 -0.89 -13.26
CA GLU A 92 2.83 -0.72 -14.10
C GLU A 92 2.08 -2.05 -14.27
N LYS A 93 2.78 -3.11 -14.65
CA LYS A 93 2.20 -4.46 -14.82
C LYS A 93 1.68 -5.03 -13.50
N LEU A 94 2.38 -4.75 -12.40
CA LEU A 94 1.92 -5.12 -11.07
C LEU A 94 0.63 -4.38 -10.71
N ALA A 95 0.54 -3.09 -11.00
CA ALA A 95 -0.69 -2.32 -10.79
C ALA A 95 -1.86 -2.87 -11.61
N GLU A 96 -1.64 -3.21 -12.88
CA GLU A 96 -2.65 -3.87 -13.73
C GLU A 96 -3.15 -5.18 -13.10
N TYR A 97 -2.22 -6.05 -12.68
CA TYR A 97 -2.57 -7.31 -12.02
C TYR A 97 -3.42 -7.08 -10.75
N LEU A 98 -3.03 -6.11 -9.91
CA LEU A 98 -3.74 -5.81 -8.67
C LEU A 98 -5.15 -5.25 -8.92
N CYS A 99 -5.34 -4.43 -9.95
CA CYS A 99 -6.66 -3.94 -10.35
C CYS A 99 -7.63 -5.08 -10.72
N GLU A 100 -7.13 -6.18 -11.28
CA GLU A 100 -7.92 -7.37 -11.58
C GLU A 100 -8.15 -8.29 -10.37
N HIS A 101 -7.40 -8.09 -9.28
CA HIS A 101 -7.41 -8.93 -8.07
C HIS A 101 -7.63 -8.07 -6.80
N PRO A 102 -8.86 -7.54 -6.60
CA PRO A 102 -9.15 -6.59 -5.53
C PRO A 102 -8.92 -7.15 -4.12
N ASP A 103 -9.00 -8.47 -3.92
CA ASP A 103 -8.67 -9.14 -2.65
C ASP A 103 -7.20 -8.95 -2.29
N ILE A 104 -6.31 -8.98 -3.29
CA ILE A 104 -4.87 -8.79 -3.11
C ILE A 104 -4.53 -7.29 -3.02
N HIS A 105 -5.22 -6.47 -3.81
CA HIS A 105 -4.99 -5.03 -3.84
C HIS A 105 -5.30 -4.34 -2.50
N ALA A 106 -6.39 -4.75 -1.84
CA ALA A 106 -6.82 -4.18 -0.55
C ALA A 106 -5.74 -4.29 0.57
N ILE A 107 -4.73 -5.15 0.38
CA ILE A 107 -3.60 -5.34 1.29
C ILE A 107 -2.63 -4.14 1.25
N MET A 108 -2.53 -3.45 0.10
CA MET A 108 -1.52 -2.43 -0.17
C MET A 108 -2.08 -1.02 -0.34
N ASP A 109 -3.39 -0.81 -0.16
CA ASP A 109 -4.07 0.48 -0.40
C ASP A 109 -3.31 1.66 0.24
N LEU A 110 -2.65 2.47 -0.60
CA LEU A 110 -1.79 3.58 -0.19
C LEU A 110 -2.29 4.89 -0.77
N VAL A 111 -2.38 5.90 0.10
CA VAL A 111 -2.72 7.26 -0.27
C VAL A 111 -1.64 8.21 0.22
N TYR A 112 -1.01 8.90 -0.72
CA TYR A 112 -0.01 9.91 -0.46
C TYR A 112 -0.64 11.30 -0.51
N VAL A 113 -0.36 12.12 0.50
CA VAL A 113 -0.67 13.54 0.51
C VAL A 113 0.63 14.31 0.46
N VAL A 114 0.79 15.17 -0.55
CA VAL A 114 1.97 16.02 -0.71
C VAL A 114 1.54 17.48 -0.63
N ALA A 115 2.03 18.22 0.36
CA ALA A 115 1.86 19.66 0.41
C ALA A 115 2.74 20.35 -0.64
N ASP A 116 2.16 21.31 -1.36
CA ASP A 116 2.89 22.14 -2.30
C ASP A 116 3.82 23.08 -1.52
N LEU A 117 5.13 22.81 -1.59
CA LEU A 117 6.17 23.56 -0.91
C LEU A 117 6.11 25.07 -1.19
N SER A 118 5.64 25.50 -2.38
CA SER A 118 5.51 26.92 -2.71
C SER A 118 4.42 27.64 -1.92
N THR A 119 3.50 26.88 -1.32
CA THR A 119 2.38 27.39 -0.51
C THR A 119 2.61 27.24 0.99
N ILE A 120 3.65 26.52 1.41
CA ILE A 120 3.99 26.34 2.81
C ILE A 120 4.64 27.63 3.33
N LYS A 121 3.85 28.42 4.05
CA LYS A 121 4.30 29.68 4.67
C LYS A 121 4.62 29.55 6.16
N ALA A 122 4.32 28.41 6.76
CA ALA A 122 4.50 28.13 8.17
C ALA A 122 4.78 26.64 8.39
N ALA A 123 5.37 26.31 9.54
CA ALA A 123 5.57 24.92 9.95
C ALA A 123 4.22 24.21 10.06
N ILE A 124 4.15 22.98 9.54
CA ILE A 124 2.92 22.18 9.56
C ILE A 124 2.84 21.45 10.90
N PRO A 125 1.84 21.74 11.76
CA PRO A 125 1.79 21.19 13.11
C PRO A 125 1.22 19.76 13.12
N VAL A 126 1.77 18.86 12.32
CA VAL A 126 1.23 17.51 12.07
C VAL A 126 0.99 16.69 13.34
N HIS A 127 1.78 16.93 14.39
CA HIS A 127 1.61 16.30 15.72
C HIS A 127 0.27 16.62 16.40
N GLN A 128 -0.47 17.63 15.93
CA GLN A 128 -1.81 17.98 16.40
C GLN A 128 -2.92 17.23 15.65
N TYR A 129 -2.55 16.37 14.69
CA TYR A 129 -3.46 15.54 13.93
C TYR A 129 -3.23 14.04 14.23
N PRO A 130 -4.29 13.27 14.52
CA PRO A 130 -5.66 13.72 14.61
C PRO A 130 -5.91 14.54 15.90
N PRO A 131 -6.99 15.36 15.95
CA PRO A 131 -7.34 16.11 17.15
C PRO A 131 -7.49 15.20 18.37
N SER A 132 -7.14 15.71 19.56
CA SER A 132 -7.25 14.97 20.82
C SER A 132 -8.66 14.37 20.98
N GLY A 133 -8.73 13.09 21.36
CA GLY A 133 -9.99 12.35 21.51
C GLY A 133 -10.51 11.70 20.22
N ASN A 134 -9.85 11.92 19.08
CA ASN A 134 -10.19 11.22 17.84
C ASN A 134 -9.49 9.84 17.80
N PRO A 135 -10.22 8.73 17.56
CA PRO A 135 -9.65 7.37 17.54
C PRO A 135 -8.86 7.04 16.27
N ALA A 136 -8.75 7.96 15.30
CA ALA A 136 -8.02 7.72 14.06
C ALA A 136 -6.52 7.46 14.31
N THR A 137 -5.91 6.62 13.47
CA THR A 137 -4.46 6.43 13.47
C THR A 137 -3.75 7.75 13.17
N PRO A 138 -2.66 8.08 13.89
CA PRO A 138 -1.79 9.19 13.54
C PRO A 138 -1.32 9.12 12.09
N VAL A 139 -1.23 10.28 11.46
CA VAL A 139 -0.65 10.40 10.12
C VAL A 139 0.85 10.17 10.17
N VAL A 140 1.40 9.45 9.19
CA VAL A 140 2.83 9.14 9.16
C VAL A 140 3.54 9.99 8.11
N PRO A 141 4.61 10.72 8.47
CA PRO A 141 5.44 11.43 7.50
C PRO A 141 6.21 10.43 6.64
N LEU A 142 6.15 10.59 5.32
CA LEU A 142 6.95 9.78 4.41
C LEU A 142 8.42 10.10 4.65
N MET A 143 9.22 9.11 5.05
CA MET A 143 10.67 9.27 5.28
C MET A 143 11.04 10.43 6.22
N GLY A 144 10.18 10.76 7.20
CA GLY A 144 10.41 11.88 8.10
C GLY A 144 10.26 13.27 7.45
N THR A 145 9.75 13.35 6.22
CA THR A 145 9.46 14.64 5.56
C THR A 145 8.36 15.40 6.30
N THR A 146 8.41 16.73 6.22
CA THR A 146 7.43 17.63 6.86
C THR A 146 6.29 18.05 5.93
N HIS A 147 6.29 17.54 4.70
CA HIS A 147 5.40 17.96 3.61
C HIS A 147 4.80 16.79 2.83
N THR A 148 5.15 15.54 3.14
CA THR A 148 4.57 14.36 2.52
C THR A 148 4.13 13.36 3.57
N TRP A 149 2.91 12.85 3.44
CA TRP A 149 2.31 11.93 4.40
C TRP A 149 1.63 10.76 3.71
N VAL A 150 1.55 9.64 4.42
CA VAL A 150 0.99 8.40 3.91
C VAL A 150 -0.18 7.93 4.78
N PHE A 151 -1.25 7.51 4.12
CA PHE A 151 -2.42 6.88 4.70
C PHE A 151 -2.58 5.49 4.07
N GLN A 152 -2.76 4.47 4.89
CA GLN A 152 -2.91 3.09 4.42
C GLN A 152 -4.30 2.51 4.65
N GLY A 153 -4.59 1.43 3.95
CA GLY A 153 -5.79 0.61 4.12
C GLY A 153 -7.05 1.24 3.55
N GLN A 154 -8.15 0.51 3.72
CA GLN A 154 -9.43 0.73 3.05
C GLN A 154 -10.05 2.13 3.27
N GLU A 155 -9.75 2.80 4.39
CA GLU A 155 -10.21 4.17 4.71
C GLU A 155 -9.12 5.24 4.49
N GLY A 156 -8.00 4.88 3.86
CA GLY A 156 -6.84 5.77 3.65
C GLY A 156 -7.23 7.06 2.94
N LEU A 157 -8.03 6.98 1.87
CA LEU A 157 -8.46 8.15 1.10
C LEU A 157 -9.35 9.10 1.92
N LYS A 158 -10.31 8.55 2.66
CA LYS A 158 -11.19 9.35 3.52
C LYS A 158 -10.40 10.08 4.61
N ARG A 159 -9.43 9.38 5.23
CA ARG A 159 -8.53 9.98 6.22
C ARG A 159 -7.63 11.05 5.61
N ALA A 160 -7.13 10.83 4.41
CA ALA A 160 -6.34 11.82 3.66
C ALA A 160 -7.16 13.09 3.37
N GLN A 161 -8.42 12.94 2.92
CA GLN A 161 -9.32 14.08 2.68
C GLN A 161 -9.63 14.86 3.97
N HIS A 162 -9.89 14.15 5.07
CA HIS A 162 -10.10 14.80 6.37
C HIS A 162 -8.84 15.55 6.84
N PHE A 163 -7.66 14.96 6.66
CA PHE A 163 -6.38 15.61 6.97
C PHE A 163 -6.15 16.87 6.14
N ILE A 164 -6.50 16.86 4.85
CA ILE A 164 -6.38 18.04 3.98
C ILE A 164 -7.30 19.17 4.45
N GLY A 165 -8.55 18.87 4.81
CA GLY A 165 -9.44 19.87 5.39
C GLY A 165 -8.87 20.48 6.67
N TRP A 166 -8.30 19.64 7.54
CA TRP A 166 -7.62 20.07 8.76
C TRP A 166 -6.38 20.94 8.49
N LEU A 167 -5.60 20.63 7.45
CA LEU A 167 -4.45 21.44 7.01
C LEU A 167 -4.90 22.81 6.49
N GLN A 168 -5.93 22.85 5.65
CA GLN A 168 -6.44 24.07 5.03
C GLN A 168 -7.08 25.04 6.04
N ASP A 169 -7.70 24.51 7.08
CA ASP A 169 -8.22 25.28 8.22
C ASP A 169 -7.09 26.03 8.99
N ARG A 170 -5.94 25.38 9.17
CA ARG A 170 -4.81 25.92 9.95
C ARG A 170 -3.83 26.76 9.15
N ILE A 171 -3.70 26.46 7.87
CA ILE A 171 -2.74 27.12 6.98
C ILE A 171 -3.51 27.67 5.78
N PRO A 172 -4.08 28.88 5.92
CA PRO A 172 -4.83 29.50 4.83
C PRO A 172 -4.01 29.59 3.55
N GLY A 173 -4.55 29.02 2.46
CA GLY A 173 -3.93 29.02 1.15
C GLY A 173 -2.94 27.88 0.89
N ILE A 174 -2.76 26.93 1.83
CA ILE A 174 -2.00 25.70 1.55
C ILE A 174 -2.67 24.91 0.43
N ARG A 175 -1.85 24.37 -0.47
CA ARG A 175 -2.28 23.43 -1.50
C ARG A 175 -1.68 22.07 -1.23
N SER A 176 -2.42 21.02 -1.60
CA SER A 176 -1.96 19.65 -1.45
C SER A 176 -2.40 18.83 -2.66
N MET A 177 -1.56 17.88 -3.04
CA MET A 177 -1.85 16.86 -4.05
C MET A 177 -2.14 15.54 -3.35
N VAL A 178 -3.06 14.77 -3.90
CA VAL A 178 -3.41 13.42 -3.41
C VAL A 178 -3.12 12.42 -4.50
N PHE A 179 -2.36 11.39 -4.16
CA PHE A 179 -2.06 10.28 -5.05
C PHE A 179 -2.59 9.00 -4.41
N VAL A 180 -3.60 8.39 -5.03
CA VAL A 180 -4.01 7.02 -4.71
C VAL A 180 -3.13 6.12 -5.56
N SER A 181 -2.32 5.29 -4.90
CA SER A 181 -1.36 4.43 -5.59
C SER A 181 -1.68 2.97 -5.30
N PRO A 182 -1.75 2.11 -6.32
CA PRO A 182 -1.91 0.68 -6.13
C PRO A 182 -0.65 0.00 -5.57
N ASN A 183 0.46 0.73 -5.53
CA ASN A 183 1.81 0.24 -5.26
C ASN A 183 2.58 1.25 -4.39
N PRO A 184 3.45 0.82 -3.47
CA PRO A 184 4.37 1.72 -2.78
C PRO A 184 5.21 2.58 -3.75
N ALA A 185 5.41 3.84 -3.37
CA ALA A 185 6.37 4.71 -4.05
C ALA A 185 7.80 4.17 -3.92
N VAL A 186 8.71 4.63 -4.78
CA VAL A 186 10.14 4.33 -4.67
C VAL A 186 10.89 5.59 -4.25
N TYR A 187 11.76 5.46 -3.26
CA TYR A 187 12.63 6.51 -2.74
C TYR A 187 14.08 6.21 -3.09
N TYR A 188 14.74 7.11 -3.81
CA TYR A 188 16.12 6.97 -4.27
C TYR A 188 17.05 7.98 -3.60
#